data_AF-A0AAE0EI80-F1
#
_entry.id   AF-A0AAE0EI80-F1
#
_cell.length_a   1.000
_cell.length_b   1.000
_cell.length_c   1.000
_cell.angle_alpha   90.00
_cell.angle_beta   90.00
_cell.angle_gamma   90.00
#
_symmetry.space_group_name_H-M   'P 1'
#
loop_
_entity.id
_entity.type
_entity.pdbx_description
1 polymer ?
#
loop_
_entity_poly.entity_id
_entity_poly.type
_entity_poly.pdbx_seq_one_letter_code
_entity_poly.pdbx_strand_id
1 'polypeptide(L)'
;MNYNIRGPSNFASSSSDDYEAQLTADLETIDVEEEAIIIQHGNIQRAIAQYLTQQNNLATRGCSIPGHRVINRDRENAERRLFNDYFAENPRYNDQMFRRRFQMGRSLFLCIVNAVETCDNFFVQRRDSVGRLSLSALQKITALFRMLAYGLPADATDEYIKIGKSTTIESLKRFCRAVVEIFADDYLRSPNTTDVTRLVRIGKDRGFPRMLGSLDCMHWKWKTCPTAYAGQYAGRSGSPTIILEAIADYDMWI
;
A
#
# COMPACT_ATOMS: atom_id res chain seq x y z
N MET A 1 -57.21 -12.92 -61.04
CA MET A 1 -56.95 -12.76 -59.59
C MET A 1 -56.28 -11.42 -59.38
N ASN A 2 -56.97 -10.53 -58.66
CA ASN A 2 -56.57 -9.14 -58.40
C ASN A 2 -55.50 -9.07 -57.32
N TYR A 3 -54.44 -8.29 -57.53
CA TYR A 3 -53.65 -7.74 -56.43
C TYR A 3 -53.74 -6.22 -56.47
N ASN A 4 -54.30 -5.68 -55.39
CA ASN A 4 -54.62 -4.27 -55.17
C ASN A 4 -53.37 -3.46 -54.81
N ILE A 5 -53.34 -2.24 -55.33
CA ILE A 5 -52.42 -1.15 -54.98
C ILE A 5 -52.89 -0.52 -53.65
N ARG A 6 -51.98 -0.28 -52.69
CA ARG A 6 -52.20 0.66 -51.57
C ARG A 6 -50.94 1.48 -51.31
N GLY A 7 -51.15 2.80 -51.20
CA GLY A 7 -50.13 3.85 -51.11
C GLY A 7 -49.46 4.01 -49.73
N PRO A 8 -48.72 5.11 -49.53
CA PRO A 8 -47.66 5.20 -48.52
C PRO A 8 -48.10 5.89 -47.20
N SER A 9 -47.13 5.88 -46.28
CA SER A 9 -46.90 6.74 -45.09
C SER A 9 -47.63 6.43 -43.79
N ASN A 10 -46.85 6.11 -42.76
CA ASN A 10 -46.78 6.85 -41.50
C ASN A 10 -45.47 6.51 -40.77
N PHE A 11 -44.43 7.31 -41.00
CA PHE A 11 -43.31 7.42 -40.07
C PHE A 11 -43.76 8.37 -38.94
N ALA A 12 -43.88 7.86 -37.73
CA ALA A 12 -44.09 8.69 -36.55
C ALA A 12 -42.77 9.41 -36.22
N SER A 13 -42.79 10.74 -36.29
CA SER A 13 -41.75 11.63 -35.78
C SER A 13 -41.86 11.69 -34.25
N SER A 14 -40.92 11.07 -33.53
CA SER A 14 -40.75 11.28 -32.08
C SER A 14 -39.92 12.54 -31.86
N SER A 15 -40.35 13.39 -30.93
CA SER A 15 -39.77 14.71 -30.63
C SER A 15 -38.37 14.58 -30.03
N SER A 16 -37.42 15.40 -30.50
CA SER A 16 -36.04 15.44 -30.00
C SER A 16 -35.96 15.84 -28.52
N ASP A 17 -36.97 16.56 -28.02
CA ASP A 17 -37.00 17.10 -26.66
C ASP A 17 -37.24 16.00 -25.60
N ASP A 18 -37.91 14.91 -25.98
CA ASP A 18 -38.22 13.80 -25.06
C ASP A 18 -36.97 12.94 -24.77
N TYR A 19 -36.03 12.88 -25.73
CA TYR A 19 -34.76 12.14 -25.56
C TYR A 19 -33.75 12.92 -24.71
N GLU A 20 -33.67 14.23 -24.88
CA GLU A 20 -32.82 15.13 -24.08
C GLU A 20 -33.29 15.17 -22.62
N ALA A 21 -34.60 15.24 -22.37
CA ALA A 21 -35.17 15.20 -21.03
C ALA A 21 -34.87 13.87 -20.31
N GLN A 22 -34.96 12.73 -21.02
CA GLN A 22 -34.62 11.42 -20.47
C GLN A 22 -33.12 11.31 -20.17
N LEU A 23 -32.25 11.77 -21.08
CA LEU A 23 -30.81 11.76 -20.87
C LEU A 23 -30.37 12.64 -19.69
N THR A 24 -31.02 13.81 -19.53
CA THR A 24 -30.74 14.73 -18.42
C THR A 24 -31.19 14.12 -17.08
N ALA A 25 -32.36 13.50 -17.04
CA ALA A 25 -32.84 12.79 -15.85
C ALA A 25 -31.96 11.58 -15.50
N ASP A 26 -31.51 10.82 -16.50
CA ASP A 26 -30.62 9.68 -16.31
C ASP A 26 -29.22 10.14 -15.80
N LEU A 27 -28.70 11.27 -16.30
CA LEU A 27 -27.45 11.89 -15.83
C LEU A 27 -27.57 12.43 -14.39
N GLU A 28 -28.68 13.11 -14.06
CA GLU A 28 -28.95 13.56 -12.68
C GLU A 28 -29.09 12.38 -11.72
N THR A 29 -29.63 11.24 -12.17
CA THR A 29 -29.76 10.02 -11.35
C THR A 29 -28.39 9.37 -11.12
N ILE A 30 -27.50 9.36 -12.11
CA ILE A 30 -26.12 8.86 -12.00
C ILE A 30 -25.33 9.70 -10.98
N ASP A 31 -25.44 11.03 -11.02
CA ASP A 31 -24.72 11.91 -10.07
C ASP A 31 -25.15 11.66 -8.61
N VAL A 32 -26.44 11.38 -8.37
CA VAL A 32 -26.97 11.06 -7.03
C VAL A 32 -26.52 9.67 -6.56
N GLU A 33 -26.45 8.69 -7.46
CA GLU A 33 -25.93 7.35 -7.14
C GLU A 33 -24.41 7.37 -6.87
N GLU A 34 -23.63 8.16 -7.62
CA GLU A 34 -22.20 8.36 -7.37
C GLU A 34 -21.96 9.02 -6.00
N GLU A 35 -22.72 10.05 -5.65
CA GLU A 35 -22.64 10.66 -4.31
C GLU A 35 -22.95 9.66 -3.20
N ALA A 36 -23.97 8.81 -3.37
CA ALA A 36 -24.32 7.78 -2.40
C ALA A 36 -23.20 6.75 -2.22
N ILE A 37 -22.52 6.35 -3.31
CA ILE A 37 -21.37 5.43 -3.29
C ILE A 37 -20.18 6.09 -2.58
N ILE A 38 -19.90 7.37 -2.84
CA ILE A 38 -18.82 8.12 -2.19
C ILE A 38 -19.06 8.22 -0.68
N ILE A 39 -20.30 8.52 -0.26
CA ILE A 39 -20.68 8.58 1.15
C ILE A 39 -20.53 7.21 1.81
N GLN A 40 -20.99 6.14 1.14
CA GLN A 40 -20.88 4.77 1.65
C GLN A 40 -19.42 4.34 1.76
N HIS A 41 -18.59 4.63 0.76
CA HIS A 41 -17.15 4.36 0.79
C HIS A 41 -16.48 5.11 1.95
N GLY A 42 -16.78 6.40 2.12
CA GLY A 42 -16.27 7.21 3.23
C GLY A 42 -16.68 6.69 4.62
N ASN A 43 -17.90 6.17 4.75
CA ASN A 43 -18.38 5.55 5.98
C ASN A 43 -17.65 4.23 6.28
N ILE A 44 -17.38 3.41 5.26
CA ILE A 44 -16.60 2.15 5.40
C ILE A 44 -15.17 2.47 5.82
N GLN A 45 -14.52 3.44 5.18
CA GLN A 45 -13.16 3.87 5.53
C GLN A 45 -13.08 4.37 6.98
N ARG A 46 -14.07 5.16 7.44
CA ARG A 46 -14.17 5.60 8.84
C ARG A 46 -14.34 4.42 9.81
N ALA A 47 -15.18 3.44 9.49
CA ALA A 47 -15.39 2.26 10.34
C ALA A 47 -14.12 1.40 10.43
N ILE A 48 -13.39 1.23 9.32
CA ILE A 48 -12.09 0.53 9.29
C ILE A 48 -11.06 1.27 10.15
N ALA A 49 -10.95 2.59 10.01
CA ALA A 49 -10.04 3.41 10.82
C ALA A 49 -10.33 3.31 12.33
N GLN A 50 -11.61 3.35 12.71
CA GLN A 50 -12.05 3.15 14.10
C GLN A 50 -11.70 1.75 14.61
N TYR A 51 -11.94 0.70 13.82
CA TYR A 51 -11.60 -0.68 14.18
C TYR A 51 -10.08 -0.87 14.39
N LEU A 52 -9.26 -0.32 13.48
CA LEU A 52 -7.80 -0.37 13.59
C LEU A 52 -7.30 0.41 14.83
N THR A 53 -7.94 1.53 15.16
CA THR A 53 -7.64 2.32 16.36
C THR A 53 -8.01 1.55 17.63
N GLN A 54 -9.16 0.86 17.63
CA GLN A 54 -9.61 0.05 18.76
C GLN A 54 -8.73 -1.19 18.98
N GLN A 55 -8.24 -1.83 17.91
CA GLN A 55 -7.26 -2.90 18.03
C GLN A 55 -5.91 -2.41 18.58
N ASN A 56 -5.47 -1.20 18.21
CA ASN A 56 -4.25 -0.60 18.76
C ASN A 56 -4.39 -0.29 20.27
N ASN A 57 -5.59 0.01 20.75
CA ASN A 57 -5.89 0.27 22.17
C ASN A 57 -6.01 -1.01 23.01
N LEU A 58 -6.20 -2.17 22.39
CA LEU A 58 -6.08 -3.49 23.02
C LEU A 58 -4.61 -3.91 23.08
N ALA A 59 -3.75 -3.02 23.59
CA ALA A 59 -2.40 -3.39 23.98
C ALA A 59 -2.51 -4.37 25.16
N THR A 60 -2.69 -5.65 24.87
CA THR A 60 -2.51 -6.72 25.84
C THR A 60 -1.06 -6.62 26.27
N ARG A 61 -0.80 -5.97 27.41
CA ARG A 61 0.50 -6.01 28.07
C ARG A 61 0.75 -7.47 28.39
N GLY A 62 1.49 -8.13 27.51
CA GLY A 62 1.96 -9.48 27.73
C GLY A 62 2.87 -9.43 28.94
N CYS A 63 2.34 -9.79 30.11
CA CYS A 63 3.16 -10.14 31.25
C CYS A 63 4.19 -11.18 30.80
N SER A 64 5.35 -11.19 31.44
CA SER A 64 6.36 -12.23 31.24
C SER A 64 5.69 -13.60 31.30
N ILE A 65 5.65 -14.31 30.18
CA ILE A 65 5.08 -15.66 30.14
C ILE A 65 6.01 -16.53 31.00
N PRO A 66 5.50 -17.16 32.09
CA PRO A 66 6.31 -18.04 32.91
C PRO A 66 6.98 -19.11 32.04
N GLY A 67 8.30 -19.25 32.14
CA GLY A 67 9.09 -20.17 31.29
C GLY A 67 9.63 -19.57 29.98
N HIS A 68 9.27 -18.33 29.62
CA HIS A 68 9.84 -17.68 28.44
C HIS A 68 11.30 -17.26 28.67
N ARG A 69 12.23 -17.98 28.01
CA ARG A 69 13.66 -17.67 28.06
C ARG A 69 14.01 -16.54 27.09
N VAL A 70 14.46 -15.41 27.64
CA VAL A 70 15.01 -14.30 26.84
C VAL A 70 16.42 -14.68 26.39
N ILE A 71 16.61 -14.83 25.08
CA ILE A 71 17.92 -15.10 24.46
C ILE A 71 18.66 -13.78 24.25
N ASN A 72 19.88 -13.68 24.75
CA ASN A 72 20.77 -12.57 24.44
C ASN A 72 21.36 -12.77 23.03
N ARG A 73 20.85 -12.00 22.06
CA ARG A 73 21.22 -12.11 20.64
C ARG A 73 22.42 -11.25 20.24
N ASP A 74 23.07 -10.58 21.18
CA ASP A 74 24.21 -9.73 20.86
C ASP A 74 23.87 -8.59 19.87
N ARG A 75 22.70 -7.96 20.09
CA ARG A 75 22.09 -6.96 19.20
C ARG A 75 22.98 -5.75 18.92
N GLU A 76 23.81 -5.34 19.88
CA GLU A 76 24.69 -4.16 19.76
C GLU A 76 25.86 -4.43 18.80
N ASN A 77 26.46 -5.61 18.87
CA ASN A 77 27.48 -6.02 17.89
C ASN A 77 26.89 -6.25 16.51
N ALA A 78 25.66 -6.76 16.43
CA ALA A 78 24.95 -6.89 15.16
C ALA A 78 24.76 -5.54 14.49
N GLU A 79 24.43 -4.49 15.26
CA GLU A 79 24.29 -3.14 14.73
C GLU A 79 25.61 -2.62 14.17
N ARG A 80 26.71 -2.75 14.93
CA ARG A 80 28.03 -2.33 14.45
C ARG A 80 28.43 -3.04 13.17
N ARG A 81 28.16 -4.35 13.07
CA ARG A 81 28.42 -5.14 11.85
C ARG A 81 27.57 -4.64 10.68
N LEU A 82 26.27 -4.44 10.90
CA LEU A 82 25.35 -3.93 9.89
C LEU A 82 25.81 -2.56 9.36
N PHE A 83 26.17 -1.66 10.26
CA PHE A 83 26.68 -0.33 9.91
C PHE A 83 27.95 -0.42 9.06
N ASN A 84 28.94 -1.20 9.50
CA ASN A 84 30.20 -1.37 8.77
C ASN A 84 30.01 -2.07 7.40
N ASP A 85 29.01 -2.95 7.30
CA ASP A 85 28.77 -3.68 6.05
C ASP A 85 28.17 -2.77 4.96
N TYR A 86 27.38 -1.75 5.31
CA TYR A 86 26.57 -0.99 4.34
C TYR A 86 26.59 0.53 4.48
N PHE A 87 26.71 1.07 5.69
CA PHE A 87 26.42 2.48 6.00
C PHE A 87 27.65 3.29 6.44
N ALA A 88 28.77 2.64 6.73
CA ALA A 88 30.03 3.33 6.98
C ALA A 88 30.50 4.12 5.75
N GLU A 89 31.45 5.04 5.98
CA GLU A 89 32.10 5.83 4.93
C GLU A 89 32.75 4.93 3.88
N ASN A 90 33.45 3.88 4.34
CA ASN A 90 34.02 2.82 3.51
C ASN A 90 33.32 1.48 3.86
N PRO A 91 32.13 1.21 3.31
CA PRO A 91 31.36 0.03 3.65
C PRO A 91 31.97 -1.22 3.01
N ARG A 92 31.80 -2.39 3.66
CA ARG A 92 32.24 -3.67 3.08
C ARG A 92 31.59 -3.96 1.73
N TYR A 93 30.32 -3.58 1.56
CA TYR A 93 29.57 -3.75 0.33
C TYR A 93 29.35 -2.40 -0.34
N ASN A 94 29.73 -2.32 -1.62
CA ASN A 94 29.55 -1.12 -2.42
C ASN A 94 28.07 -0.84 -2.76
N ASP A 95 27.80 0.34 -3.32
CA ASP A 95 26.44 0.78 -3.63
C ASP A 95 25.70 -0.14 -4.64
N GLN A 96 26.43 -0.78 -5.56
CA GLN A 96 25.81 -1.74 -6.49
C GLN A 96 25.31 -2.99 -5.75
N MET A 97 26.11 -3.50 -4.82
CA MET A 97 25.71 -4.62 -3.96
C MET A 97 24.58 -4.21 -3.01
N PHE A 98 24.62 -3.00 -2.46
CA PHE A 98 23.52 -2.45 -1.65
C PHE A 98 22.22 -2.45 -2.46
N ARG A 99 22.23 -1.86 -3.66
CA ARG A 99 21.03 -1.78 -4.51
C ARG A 99 20.47 -3.14 -4.88
N ARG A 100 21.33 -4.12 -5.17
CA ARG A 100 20.88 -5.52 -5.40
C ARG A 100 20.26 -6.17 -4.16
N ARG A 101 20.70 -5.77 -2.96
CA ARG A 101 20.24 -6.35 -1.68
C ARG A 101 18.97 -5.71 -1.13
N PHE A 102 18.79 -4.43 -1.37
CA PHE A 102 17.67 -3.66 -0.82
C PHE A 102 16.68 -3.19 -1.89
N GLN A 103 16.96 -3.46 -3.18
CA GLN A 103 16.20 -3.01 -4.34
C GLN A 103 16.08 -1.48 -4.48
N MET A 104 16.91 -0.73 -3.75
CA MET A 104 16.92 0.74 -3.74
C MET A 104 18.31 1.30 -3.46
N GLY A 105 18.50 2.59 -3.73
CA GLY A 105 19.73 3.30 -3.38
C GLY A 105 19.89 3.49 -1.87
N ARG A 106 21.15 3.61 -1.41
CA ARG A 106 21.47 3.82 0.01
C ARG A 106 20.93 5.14 0.56
N SER A 107 20.97 6.21 -0.25
CA SER A 107 20.41 7.52 0.10
C SER A 107 18.90 7.45 0.37
N LEU A 108 18.16 6.79 -0.53
CA LEU A 108 16.72 6.58 -0.37
C LEU A 108 16.41 5.74 0.87
N PHE A 109 17.16 4.66 1.08
CA PHE A 109 17.00 3.85 2.29
C PHE A 109 17.18 4.68 3.57
N LEU A 110 18.22 5.51 3.64
CA LEU A 110 18.47 6.39 4.78
C LEU A 110 17.40 7.48 4.94
N CYS A 111 16.87 8.02 3.83
CA CYS A 111 15.75 8.95 3.85
C CYS A 111 14.53 8.31 4.54
N ILE A 112 14.16 7.09 4.14
CA ILE A 112 13.05 6.34 4.75
C ILE A 112 13.32 6.06 6.23
N VAL A 113 14.54 5.65 6.59
CA VAL A 113 14.92 5.40 7.99
C VAL A 113 14.72 6.64 8.85
N ASN A 114 15.24 7.78 8.41
CA ASN A 114 15.15 9.04 9.15
C ASN A 114 13.70 9.54 9.27
N ALA A 115 12.92 9.42 8.19
CA ALA A 115 11.52 9.82 8.17
C ALA A 115 10.69 8.97 9.16
N VAL A 116 10.85 7.64 9.13
CA VAL A 116 10.14 6.73 10.03
C VAL A 116 10.60 6.89 11.48
N GLU A 117 11.91 7.11 11.72
CA GLU A 117 12.44 7.34 13.07
C GLU A 117 11.88 8.64 13.69
N THR A 118 11.66 9.67 12.87
CA THR A 118 11.05 10.93 13.30
C THR A 118 9.55 10.79 13.58
N CYS A 119 8.86 9.96 12.79
CA CYS A 119 7.41 9.76 12.90
C CYS A 119 7.00 8.87 14.09
N ASP A 120 7.62 7.71 14.29
CA ASP A 120 7.27 6.78 15.38
C ASP A 120 8.45 6.56 16.35
N ASN A 121 8.25 7.03 17.57
CA ASN A 121 9.12 6.88 18.75
C ASN A 121 9.58 5.43 19.01
N PHE A 122 8.86 4.43 18.52
CA PHE A 122 9.26 3.04 18.57
C PHE A 122 10.59 2.77 17.83
N PHE A 123 10.88 3.48 16.75
CA PHE A 123 12.09 3.27 15.95
C PHE A 123 13.33 3.90 16.58
N VAL A 124 13.15 5.01 17.31
CA VAL A 124 14.22 5.70 18.03
C VAL A 124 14.98 4.74 18.94
N GLN A 125 16.30 4.71 18.80
CA GLN A 125 17.14 3.90 19.68
C GLN A 125 17.18 4.51 21.09
N ARG A 126 16.90 3.68 22.10
CA ARG A 126 16.82 4.09 23.51
C ARG A 126 17.60 3.12 24.38
N ARG A 127 17.93 3.52 25.61
CA ARG A 127 18.43 2.58 26.61
C ARG A 127 17.27 1.90 27.31
N ASP A 128 17.39 0.59 27.53
CA ASP A 128 16.46 -0.13 28.40
C ASP A 128 16.70 0.21 29.88
N SER A 129 15.84 -0.30 30.76
CA SER A 129 15.94 -0.05 32.21
C SER A 129 17.23 -0.58 32.85
N VAL A 130 17.97 -1.44 32.15
CA VAL A 130 19.27 -1.99 32.56
C VAL A 130 20.43 -1.20 31.91
N GLY A 131 20.11 -0.13 31.17
CA GLY A 131 21.08 0.75 30.53
C GLY A 131 21.61 0.25 29.19
N ARG A 132 21.14 -0.89 28.66
CA ARG A 132 21.60 -1.42 27.37
C ARG A 132 20.89 -0.75 26.21
N LEU A 133 21.60 -0.60 25.08
CA LEU A 133 20.99 -0.04 23.87
C LEU A 133 19.92 -0.99 23.30
N SER A 134 18.76 -0.43 22.98
CA SER A 134 17.72 -1.10 22.23
C SER A 134 18.12 -1.25 20.76
N LEU A 135 17.32 -1.98 19.98
CA LEU A 135 17.52 -2.09 18.54
C LEU A 135 17.36 -0.71 17.88
N SER A 136 18.29 -0.35 17.00
CA SER A 136 18.23 0.90 16.25
C SER A 136 17.14 0.87 15.15
N ALA A 137 16.82 2.05 14.61
CA ALA A 137 15.96 2.16 13.43
C ALA A 137 16.57 1.40 12.24
N LEU A 138 17.89 1.51 12.02
CA LEU A 138 18.61 0.78 10.97
C LEU A 138 18.41 -0.73 11.07
N GLN A 139 18.56 -1.33 12.25
CA GLN A 139 18.35 -2.77 12.42
C GLN A 139 16.92 -3.18 12.10
N LYS A 140 15.95 -2.47 12.70
CA LYS A 140 14.53 -2.76 12.50
C LYS A 140 14.18 -2.68 11.03
N ILE A 141 14.45 -1.54 10.39
CA ILE A 141 14.06 -1.27 9.00
C ILE A 141 14.83 -2.18 8.02
N THR A 142 16.10 -2.50 8.29
CA THR A 142 16.84 -3.50 7.50
C THR A 142 16.16 -4.86 7.54
N ALA A 143 15.71 -5.31 8.71
CA ALA A 143 14.98 -6.58 8.81
C ALA A 143 13.68 -6.55 7.99
N LEU A 144 12.96 -5.42 8.01
CA LEU A 144 11.74 -5.23 7.23
C LEU A 144 11.98 -5.29 5.73
N PHE A 145 12.97 -4.54 5.22
CA PHE A 145 13.28 -4.58 3.80
C PHE A 145 13.77 -5.95 3.34
N ARG A 146 14.48 -6.68 4.19
CA ARG A 146 14.82 -8.07 3.87
C ARG A 146 13.60 -9.00 3.83
N MET A 147 12.61 -8.79 4.69
CA MET A 147 11.34 -9.51 4.60
C MET A 147 10.56 -9.13 3.35
N LEU A 148 10.46 -7.83 3.03
CA LEU A 148 9.66 -7.34 1.91
C LEU A 148 10.29 -7.65 0.55
N ALA A 149 11.61 -7.48 0.41
CA ALA A 149 12.30 -7.69 -0.86
C ALA A 149 12.46 -9.17 -1.23
N TYR A 150 12.55 -10.07 -0.24
CA TYR A 150 12.85 -11.48 -0.46
C TYR A 150 11.79 -12.45 0.06
N GLY A 151 10.72 -11.96 0.68
CA GLY A 151 9.71 -12.80 1.33
C GLY A 151 10.27 -13.62 2.49
N LEU A 152 11.33 -13.13 3.17
CA LEU A 152 11.93 -13.89 4.27
C LEU A 152 10.94 -14.06 5.43
N PRO A 153 10.92 -15.24 6.07
CA PRO A 153 10.13 -15.42 7.28
C PRO A 153 10.74 -14.59 8.41
N ALA A 154 9.88 -14.05 9.28
CA ALA A 154 10.29 -13.08 10.30
C ALA A 154 11.35 -13.59 11.28
N ASP A 155 11.39 -14.90 11.56
CA ASP A 155 12.41 -15.55 12.39
C ASP A 155 13.78 -15.67 11.72
N ALA A 156 13.86 -15.79 10.40
CA ALA A 156 15.16 -15.83 9.69
C ALA A 156 15.96 -14.53 9.83
N THR A 157 15.30 -13.40 10.14
CA THR A 157 15.98 -12.13 10.38
C THR A 157 16.85 -12.14 11.65
N ASP A 158 16.62 -13.09 12.56
CA ASP A 158 17.41 -13.25 13.78
C ASP A 158 18.87 -13.64 13.49
N GLU A 159 19.15 -14.39 12.42
CA GLU A 159 20.51 -14.90 12.18
C GLU A 159 21.54 -13.79 11.95
N TYR A 160 21.21 -12.81 11.11
CA TYR A 160 22.12 -11.73 10.73
C TYR A 160 21.84 -10.44 11.53
N ILE A 161 20.58 -10.00 11.62
CA ILE A 161 20.21 -8.73 12.25
C ILE A 161 20.11 -8.83 13.77
N LYS A 162 19.98 -10.06 14.32
CA LYS A 162 19.83 -10.33 15.75
C LYS A 162 18.57 -9.69 16.36
N ILE A 163 17.49 -9.68 15.58
CA ILE A 163 16.15 -9.22 15.95
C ILE A 163 15.21 -10.42 16.13
N GLY A 164 14.37 -10.39 17.17
CA GLY A 164 13.41 -11.46 17.43
C GLY A 164 12.17 -11.36 16.54
N LYS A 165 11.61 -12.50 16.14
CA LYS A 165 10.40 -12.62 15.30
C LYS A 165 9.26 -11.67 15.68
N SER A 166 8.91 -11.62 16.97
CA SER A 166 7.82 -10.76 17.46
C SER A 166 8.12 -9.27 17.25
N THR A 167 9.36 -8.86 17.51
CA THR A 167 9.81 -7.48 17.28
C THR A 167 9.85 -7.15 15.80
N THR A 168 10.26 -8.07 14.93
CA THR A 168 10.25 -7.86 13.48
C THR A 168 8.83 -7.66 12.95
N ILE A 169 7.88 -8.51 13.37
CA ILE A 169 6.47 -8.40 12.98
C ILE A 169 5.85 -7.08 13.51
N GLU A 170 6.12 -6.70 14.75
CA GLU A 170 5.65 -5.43 15.31
C GLU A 170 6.26 -4.23 14.59
N SER A 171 7.56 -4.30 14.26
CA SER A 171 8.24 -3.27 13.48
C SER A 171 7.60 -3.12 12.10
N LEU A 172 7.18 -4.21 11.46
CA LEU A 172 6.55 -4.18 10.14
C LEU A 172 5.22 -3.43 10.19
N LYS A 173 4.37 -3.74 11.17
CA LYS A 173 3.08 -3.08 11.35
C LYS A 173 3.25 -1.57 11.55
N ARG A 174 4.16 -1.19 12.45
CA ARG A 174 4.43 0.23 12.76
C ARG A 174 5.05 0.96 11.57
N PHE A 175 5.95 0.30 10.85
CA PHE A 175 6.55 0.82 9.64
C PHE A 175 5.49 1.10 8.57
N CYS A 176 4.61 0.15 8.27
CA CYS A 176 3.54 0.38 7.29
C CYS A 176 2.65 1.56 7.69
N ARG A 177 2.31 1.70 8.97
CA ARG A 177 1.55 2.85 9.47
C ARG A 177 2.32 4.16 9.27
N ALA A 178 3.58 4.21 9.68
CA ALA A 178 4.42 5.40 9.50
C ALA A 178 4.61 5.76 8.03
N VAL A 179 4.79 4.76 7.15
CA VAL A 179 4.90 4.99 5.70
C VAL A 179 3.64 5.60 5.13
N VAL A 180 2.45 5.09 5.51
CA VAL A 180 1.18 5.70 5.09
C VAL A 180 1.07 7.12 5.65
N GLU A 181 1.40 7.34 6.91
CA GLU A 181 1.31 8.67 7.53
C GLU A 181 2.23 9.71 6.88
N ILE A 182 3.45 9.31 6.50
CA ILE A 182 4.46 10.21 5.93
C ILE A 182 4.25 10.41 4.43
N PHE A 183 3.94 9.34 3.70
CA PHE A 183 4.05 9.29 2.25
C PHE A 183 2.72 9.16 1.52
N ALA A 184 1.58 9.01 2.22
CA ALA A 184 0.31 8.78 1.52
C ALA A 184 -0.11 9.94 0.63
N ASP A 185 0.01 11.17 1.13
CA ASP A 185 -0.44 12.36 0.40
C ASP A 185 0.38 12.61 -0.87
N ASP A 186 1.65 12.20 -0.87
CA ASP A 186 2.53 12.37 -2.02
C ASP A 186 2.50 11.17 -2.97
N TYR A 187 2.49 9.94 -2.44
CA TYR A 187 2.79 8.71 -3.19
C TYR A 187 1.69 7.64 -3.18
N LEU A 188 0.77 7.65 -2.21
CA LEU A 188 -0.32 6.66 -2.11
C LEU A 188 -1.69 7.29 -2.37
N ARG A 189 -1.72 8.39 -3.12
CA ARG A 189 -2.95 9.08 -3.56
C ARG A 189 -3.30 8.75 -5.00
N SER A 190 -4.55 9.02 -5.36
CA SER A 190 -4.96 8.98 -6.76
C SER A 190 -4.16 10.00 -7.59
N PRO A 191 -3.76 9.65 -8.84
CA PRO A 191 -3.12 10.59 -9.75
C PRO A 191 -4.02 11.81 -9.97
N ASN A 192 -3.45 13.01 -9.87
CA ASN A 192 -4.16 14.23 -10.22
C ASN A 192 -4.00 14.53 -11.72
N THR A 193 -4.66 15.58 -12.20
CA THR A 193 -4.60 15.99 -13.61
C THR A 193 -3.17 16.32 -14.09
N THR A 194 -2.32 16.86 -13.21
CA THR A 194 -0.91 17.13 -13.50
C THR A 194 -0.12 15.84 -13.68
N ASP A 195 -0.31 14.86 -12.79
CA ASP A 195 0.34 13.55 -12.90
C ASP A 195 -0.06 12.86 -14.20
N VAL A 196 -1.36 12.80 -14.48
CA VAL A 196 -1.91 12.19 -15.71
C VAL A 196 -1.32 12.85 -16.96
N THR A 197 -1.27 14.20 -16.99
CA THR A 197 -0.72 14.94 -18.13
C THR A 197 0.78 14.66 -18.30
N ARG A 198 1.53 14.62 -17.20
CA ARG A 198 2.96 14.27 -17.21
C ARG A 198 3.17 12.86 -17.76
N LEU A 199 2.43 11.87 -17.25
CA LEU A 199 2.55 10.47 -17.62
C LEU A 199 2.20 10.24 -19.10
N VAL A 200 1.11 10.83 -19.58
CA VAL A 200 0.71 10.75 -21.00
C VAL A 200 1.77 11.40 -21.90
N ARG A 201 2.36 12.53 -21.49
CA ARG A 201 3.45 13.17 -22.24
C ARG A 201 4.66 12.24 -22.35
N ILE A 202 5.12 11.67 -21.23
CA ILE A 202 6.24 10.70 -21.22
C ILE A 202 5.91 9.49 -22.10
N GLY A 203 4.68 8.97 -22.02
CA GLY A 203 4.19 7.90 -22.87
C GLY A 203 4.30 8.26 -24.35
N LYS A 204 3.77 9.43 -24.74
CA LYS A 204 3.83 9.94 -26.12
C LYS A 204 5.26 10.07 -26.64
N ASP A 205 6.17 10.65 -25.85
CA ASP A 205 7.58 10.82 -26.23
C ASP A 205 8.30 9.48 -26.44
N ARG A 206 7.82 8.41 -25.78
CA ARG A 206 8.31 7.03 -25.94
C ARG A 206 7.56 6.22 -27.00
N GLY A 207 6.60 6.81 -27.71
CA GLY A 207 5.79 6.14 -28.74
C GLY A 207 4.49 5.48 -28.27
N PHE A 208 4.08 5.75 -27.02
CA PHE A 208 2.85 5.22 -26.38
C PHE A 208 1.91 6.35 -25.94
N PRO A 209 1.21 7.04 -26.87
CA PRO A 209 0.48 8.29 -26.62
C PRO A 209 -0.75 8.20 -25.69
N ARG A 210 -1.04 7.02 -25.11
CA ARG A 210 -2.15 6.78 -24.17
C ARG A 210 -1.73 5.99 -22.94
N MET A 211 -0.43 5.79 -22.73
CA MET A 211 0.09 5.01 -21.61
C MET A 211 0.27 5.89 -20.38
N LEU A 212 -0.42 5.53 -19.29
CA LEU A 212 -0.24 6.17 -17.98
C LEU A 212 0.89 5.52 -17.17
N GLY A 213 1.15 4.24 -17.38
CA GLY A 213 2.16 3.49 -16.65
C GLY A 213 1.92 2.00 -16.74
N SER A 214 2.62 1.24 -15.92
CA SER A 214 2.35 -0.18 -15.72
C SER A 214 1.31 -0.32 -14.61
N LEU A 215 0.20 -0.99 -14.91
CA LEU A 215 -0.80 -1.36 -13.92
C LEU A 215 -0.41 -2.71 -13.31
N ASP A 216 -0.28 -2.77 -11.99
CA ASP A 216 -0.21 -4.03 -11.25
C ASP A 216 -1.42 -4.15 -10.34
N CYS A 217 -1.92 -5.37 -10.18
CA CYS A 217 -3.12 -5.65 -9.41
C CYS A 217 -2.91 -6.86 -8.49
N MET A 218 -3.15 -6.66 -7.20
CA MET A 218 -3.07 -7.71 -6.20
C MET A 218 -4.45 -8.04 -5.65
N HIS A 219 -4.87 -9.29 -5.83
CA HIS A 219 -6.12 -9.79 -5.27
C HIS A 219 -5.93 -10.23 -3.82
N TRP A 220 -6.63 -9.59 -2.89
CA TRP A 220 -6.66 -9.97 -1.48
C TRP A 220 -8.00 -10.58 -1.11
N LYS A 221 -7.96 -11.85 -0.69
CA LYS A 221 -9.15 -12.52 -0.18
C LYS A 221 -9.69 -11.79 1.04
N TRP A 222 -10.93 -11.32 0.92
CA TRP A 222 -11.63 -10.62 1.99
C TRP A 222 -12.27 -11.65 2.92
N LYS A 223 -11.48 -12.15 3.87
CA LYS A 223 -11.90 -13.21 4.80
C LYS A 223 -13.15 -12.85 5.62
N THR A 224 -13.32 -11.57 5.95
CA THR A 224 -14.43 -11.03 6.73
C THR A 224 -15.44 -10.25 5.87
N CYS A 225 -15.54 -10.57 4.57
CA CYS A 225 -16.52 -9.96 3.68
C CYS A 225 -17.94 -10.23 4.18
N PRO A 226 -18.79 -9.21 4.38
CA PRO A 226 -20.19 -9.43 4.72
C PRO A 226 -20.89 -10.21 3.60
N THR A 227 -21.78 -11.13 3.98
CA THR A 227 -22.50 -12.00 3.03
C THR A 227 -23.24 -11.22 1.94
N ALA A 228 -23.81 -10.06 2.31
CA ALA A 228 -24.53 -9.19 1.39
C ALA A 228 -23.67 -8.70 0.21
N TYR A 229 -22.36 -8.54 0.41
CA TYR A 229 -21.42 -8.09 -0.62
C TYR A 229 -20.63 -9.24 -1.25
N ALA A 230 -20.67 -10.45 -0.67
CA ALA A 230 -19.82 -11.55 -1.10
C ALA A 230 -19.99 -11.91 -2.59
N GLY A 231 -21.22 -11.80 -3.12
CA GLY A 231 -21.49 -12.03 -4.54
C GLY A 231 -20.86 -10.98 -5.47
N GLN A 232 -20.91 -9.69 -5.09
CA GLN A 232 -20.34 -8.60 -5.90
C GLN A 232 -18.81 -8.65 -5.97
N TYR A 233 -18.16 -9.11 -4.90
CA TYR A 233 -16.71 -9.17 -4.79
C TYR A 233 -16.13 -10.56 -5.11
N ALA A 234 -16.98 -11.56 -5.40
CA ALA A 234 -16.54 -12.90 -5.80
C ALA A 234 -16.36 -12.97 -7.32
N GLY A 235 -15.11 -12.99 -7.77
CA GLY A 235 -14.77 -13.27 -9.17
C GLY A 235 -14.68 -14.77 -9.46
N ARG A 236 -13.86 -15.13 -10.46
CA ARG A 236 -13.61 -16.53 -10.87
C ARG A 236 -13.19 -17.47 -9.74
N SER A 237 -12.53 -16.96 -8.70
CA SER A 237 -12.06 -17.76 -7.57
C SER A 237 -13.19 -18.23 -6.63
N GLY A 238 -14.42 -17.72 -6.80
CA GLY A 238 -15.57 -18.05 -5.95
C GLY A 238 -15.48 -17.52 -4.52
N SER A 239 -14.43 -16.75 -4.21
CA SER A 239 -14.26 -16.11 -2.91
C SER A 239 -14.19 -14.59 -3.06
N PRO A 240 -14.78 -13.82 -2.13
CA PRO A 240 -14.73 -12.37 -2.20
C PRO A 240 -13.28 -11.88 -2.10
N THR A 241 -12.87 -11.05 -3.05
CA THR A 241 -11.55 -10.43 -3.09
C THR A 241 -11.65 -8.93 -3.27
N ILE A 242 -10.78 -8.18 -2.59
CA ILE A 242 -10.52 -6.77 -2.88
C ILE A 242 -9.31 -6.72 -3.81
N ILE A 243 -9.35 -5.88 -4.83
CA ILE A 243 -8.24 -5.65 -5.74
C ILE A 243 -7.53 -4.37 -5.31
N LEU A 244 -6.25 -4.48 -4.99
CA LEU A 244 -5.38 -3.33 -4.86
C LEU A 244 -4.72 -3.09 -6.22
N GLU A 245 -5.04 -1.97 -6.85
CA GLU A 245 -4.44 -1.54 -8.10
C GLU A 245 -3.39 -0.47 -7.83
N ALA A 246 -2.21 -0.62 -8.42
CA ALA A 246 -1.14 0.35 -8.36
C ALA A 246 -0.65 0.66 -9.78
N ILE A 247 -0.49 1.95 -10.08
CA ILE A 247 0.15 2.39 -11.33
C ILE A 247 1.58 2.77 -10.99
N ALA A 248 2.53 2.02 -11.52
CA ALA A 248 3.94 2.37 -11.45
C ALA A 248 4.30 3.19 -12.70
N ASP A 249 4.87 4.37 -12.48
CA ASP A 249 5.48 5.13 -13.55
C ASP A 249 6.96 4.78 -13.71
N TYR A 250 7.62 5.42 -14.67
CA TYR A 250 9.04 5.22 -14.91
C TYR A 250 9.92 5.94 -13.88
N ASP A 251 9.43 7.06 -13.34
CA ASP A 251 10.19 7.90 -12.45
C ASP A 251 10.07 7.31 -11.05
N MET A 252 11.04 6.48 -10.65
CA MET A 252 11.18 5.95 -9.28
C MET A 252 11.55 7.06 -8.26
N TRP A 253 10.91 8.21 -8.36
CA TRP A 253 11.25 9.41 -7.61
C TRP A 253 10.73 9.27 -6.18
N ILE A 254 11.67 9.25 -5.23
CA ILE A 254 11.52 9.62 -3.82
C ILE A 254 12.71 10.51 -3.50
#